data_AF-A0A7X9GAD2-F1
#
_entry.id   AF-A0A7X9GAD2-F1
#
_cell.length_a   1.000
_cell.length_b   1.000
_cell.length_c   1.000
_cell.angle_alpha   90.00
_cell.angle_beta   90.00
_cell.angle_gamma   90.00
#
_symmetry.space_group_name_H-M   'P 1'
#
loop_
_entity.id
_entity.type
_entity.pdbx_description
1 polymer ?
#
loop_
_entity_poly.entity_id
_entity_poly.type
_entity_poly.pdbx_seq_one_letter_code
_entity_poly.pdbx_strand_id
1 'polypeptide(L)'
;MTLTTDAAIIAKARRIAKRRKTSISAMVANFIASLDDSEPPMPDLPPITRRVLEMGAALPATPKDWDYRDELTDGMEEKYGVK
;
A
#
# COMPACT_ATOMS: atom_id res chain seq x y z
N MET A 1 19.70 -13.89 13.70
CA MET A 1 19.55 -15.04 12.77
C MET A 1 20.38 -14.74 11.52
N THR A 2 21.12 -15.73 11.02
CA THR A 2 21.99 -15.59 9.84
C THR A 2 21.45 -16.50 8.74
N LEU A 3 21.13 -15.92 7.57
CA LEU A 3 20.61 -16.66 6.43
C LEU A 3 21.72 -16.83 5.39
N THR A 4 21.99 -18.07 4.97
CA THR A 4 22.99 -18.38 3.94
C THR A 4 22.28 -18.58 2.60
N THR A 5 22.75 -17.93 1.55
CA THR A 5 22.13 -17.94 0.21
C THR A 5 23.20 -17.62 -0.82
N ASP A 6 22.94 -17.93 -2.10
CA ASP A 6 23.80 -17.61 -3.23
C ASP A 6 24.18 -16.11 -3.29
N ALA A 7 25.45 -15.83 -3.59
CA ALA A 7 26.00 -14.50 -3.76
C ALA A 7 25.26 -13.66 -4.83
N ALA A 8 24.77 -14.28 -5.90
CA ALA A 8 24.00 -13.60 -6.95
C ALA A 8 22.68 -13.02 -6.41
N ILE A 9 22.02 -13.77 -5.52
CA ILE A 9 20.77 -13.33 -4.87
C ILE A 9 21.06 -12.20 -3.87
N ILE A 10 22.15 -12.28 -3.10
CA ILE A 10 22.57 -11.21 -2.19
C ILE A 10 22.83 -9.91 -2.96
N ALA A 11 23.49 -9.98 -4.12
CA ALA A 11 23.73 -8.83 -4.98
C ALA A 11 22.43 -8.20 -5.50
N LYS A 12 21.47 -9.04 -5.91
CA LYS A 12 20.13 -8.60 -6.35
C LYS A 12 19.36 -7.93 -5.20
N ALA A 13 19.35 -8.56 -4.02
CA ALA A 13 18.69 -8.03 -2.82
C ALA A 13 19.26 -6.66 -2.43
N ARG A 14 20.59 -6.50 -2.44
CA ARG A 14 21.27 -5.22 -2.16
C ARG A 14 20.84 -4.11 -3.12
N ARG A 15 20.73 -4.43 -4.42
CA ARG A 15 20.29 -3.48 -5.45
C ARG A 15 18.85 -3.01 -5.22
N ILE A 16 17.96 -3.94 -4.86
CA ILE A 16 16.55 -3.63 -4.59
C ILE A 16 16.44 -2.82 -3.28
N ALA A 17 17.18 -3.20 -2.25
CA ALA A 17 17.16 -2.55 -0.94
C ALA A 17 17.60 -1.09 -1.04
N LYS A 18 18.69 -0.82 -1.78
CA LYS A 18 19.18 0.53 -2.07
C LYS A 18 18.13 1.38 -2.79
N ARG A 19 17.46 0.82 -3.80
CA ARG A 19 16.42 1.53 -4.57
C ARG A 19 15.22 1.87 -3.71
N ARG A 20 14.81 0.97 -2.82
CA ARG A 20 13.68 1.13 -1.90
C ARG A 20 14.05 1.85 -0.59
N LYS A 21 15.30 2.34 -0.46
CA LYS A 21 15.83 3.00 0.76
C LYS A 21 15.56 2.18 2.04
N THR A 22 15.75 0.87 1.96
CA THR A 22 15.51 -0.06 3.09
C THR A 22 16.70 -1.02 3.26
N SER A 23 16.71 -1.80 4.35
CA SER A 23 17.72 -2.85 4.57
C SER A 23 17.27 -4.19 3.97
N ILE A 24 18.21 -5.09 3.70
CA ILE A 24 17.90 -6.45 3.24
C ILE A 24 17.06 -7.17 4.30
N SER A 25 17.41 -7.03 5.58
CA SER A 25 16.68 -7.63 6.69
C SER A 25 15.23 -7.13 6.77
N ALA A 26 15.01 -5.82 6.63
CA ALA A 26 13.67 -5.25 6.62
C ALA A 26 12.85 -5.71 5.41
N MET A 27 13.48 -5.82 4.23
CA MET A 27 12.82 -6.35 3.04
C MET A 27 12.37 -7.81 3.24
N VAL A 28 13.22 -8.65 3.84
CA VAL A 28 12.89 -10.05 4.13
C VAL A 28 11.79 -10.13 5.19
N ALA A 29 11.87 -9.33 6.26
CA ALA A 29 10.85 -9.29 7.29
C ALA A 29 9.48 -8.91 6.71
N ASN A 30 9.42 -7.88 5.86
CA ASN A 30 8.19 -7.47 5.19
C ASN A 30 7.64 -8.53 4.23
N PHE A 31 8.54 -9.24 3.53
CA PHE A 31 8.11 -10.36 2.68
C PHE A 31 7.49 -11.48 3.51
N ILE A 32 8.13 -11.89 4.60
CA ILE A 32 7.58 -12.92 5.50
C ILE A 32 6.25 -12.45 6.10
N ALA A 33 6.17 -11.19 6.55
CA ALA A 33 4.91 -10.62 7.04
C ALA A 33 3.82 -10.60 5.97
N SER A 34 4.17 -10.47 4.68
CA SER A 34 3.19 -10.55 3.58
C SER A 34 2.78 -11.96 3.20
N LEU A 35 3.49 -12.99 3.67
CA LEU A 35 3.09 -14.39 3.51
C LEU A 35 2.13 -14.84 4.61
N ASP A 36 2.00 -14.04 5.67
CA ASP A 36 1.01 -14.26 6.70
C ASP A 36 -0.35 -13.83 6.11
N ASP A 37 -1.27 -14.77 5.91
CA ASP A 37 -2.65 -14.51 5.49
C ASP A 37 -3.47 -13.79 6.60
N SER A 38 -2.86 -13.57 7.77
CA SER A 38 -3.41 -12.65 8.75
C SER A 38 -3.33 -11.22 8.20
N GLU A 39 -4.50 -10.57 8.18
CA GLU A 39 -4.66 -9.18 7.75
C GLU A 39 -3.54 -8.34 8.38
N PRO A 40 -2.73 -7.61 7.58
CA PRO A 40 -1.61 -6.87 8.11
C PRO A 40 -2.11 -5.98 9.25
N PRO A 41 -1.44 -5.96 10.42
CA PRO A 41 -1.90 -5.15 11.53
C PRO A 41 -2.06 -3.74 11.02
N MET A 42 -3.31 -3.25 11.10
CA MET A 42 -3.66 -1.93 10.61
C MET A 42 -2.60 -0.97 11.17
N PRO A 43 -1.84 -0.26 10.32
CA PRO A 43 -0.79 0.63 10.80
C PRO A 43 -1.40 1.56 11.84
N ASP A 44 -0.63 1.99 12.85
CA ASP A 44 -1.14 2.95 13.84
C ASP A 44 -1.43 4.27 13.12
N LEU A 45 -2.66 4.38 12.62
CA LEU A 45 -3.11 5.48 11.81
C LEU A 45 -3.21 6.70 12.72
N PRO A 46 -2.77 7.88 12.26
CA PRO A 46 -3.01 9.12 12.99
C PRO A 46 -4.50 9.25 13.36
N PRO A 47 -4.84 9.83 14.53
CA PRO A 47 -6.22 9.84 15.04
C PRO A 47 -7.27 10.34 14.03
N ILE A 48 -6.90 11.32 13.19
CA ILE A 48 -7.77 11.86 12.14
C ILE A 48 -8.04 10.81 11.05
N THR A 49 -7.00 10.11 10.58
CA THR A 49 -7.12 9.10 9.54
C THR A 49 -7.95 7.91 10.01
N ARG A 50 -7.79 7.51 11.28
CA ARG A 50 -8.62 6.46 11.91
C ARG A 50 -10.09 6.85 11.95
N ARG A 51 -10.38 8.07 12.39
CA ARG A 51 -11.76 8.59 12.45
C ARG A 51 -12.43 8.64 11.08
N VAL A 52 -11.71 9.05 10.04
CA VAL A 52 -12.23 9.06 8.66
C VAL A 52 -12.56 7.64 8.18
N LEU A 53 -11.69 6.67 8.46
CA LEU A 53 -11.94 5.26 8.14
C LEU A 53 -13.16 4.70 8.87
N GLU A 54 -13.30 4.98 10.16
CA GLU A 54 -14.46 4.57 10.97
C GLU A 54 -15.76 5.17 10.43
N MET A 55 -15.74 6.43 9.97
CA MET A 55 -16.90 7.05 9.32
C MET A 55 -17.23 6.39 7.97
N GLY A 56 -16.21 5.94 7.24
CA GLY A 56 -16.36 5.25 5.96
C GLY A 56 -16.74 3.77 6.07
N ALA A 57 -16.61 3.14 7.24
CA ALA A 57 -16.85 1.71 7.42
C ALA A 57 -18.31 1.29 7.15
N ALA A 58 -19.26 2.22 7.21
CA ALA A 58 -20.66 2.00 6.88
C ALA A 58 -20.99 2.23 5.39
N LEU A 59 -20.03 2.70 4.59
CA LEU A 59 -20.23 2.92 3.16
C LEU A 59 -20.18 1.59 2.39
N PRO A 60 -20.99 1.45 1.33
CA PRO A 60 -20.90 0.29 0.46
C PRO A 60 -19.50 0.17 -0.15
N ALA A 61 -19.05 -1.08 -0.31
CA ALA A 61 -17.78 -1.35 -0.96
C ALA A 61 -17.79 -0.78 -2.38
N THR A 62 -16.70 -0.09 -2.72
CA THR A 62 -16.52 0.52 -4.02
C THR A 62 -16.36 -0.56 -5.10
N PRO A 63 -16.97 -0.41 -6.29
CA PRO A 63 -16.75 -1.32 -7.41
C PRO A 63 -15.26 -1.45 -7.77
N LYS A 64 -14.87 -2.61 -8.30
CA LYS A 64 -13.46 -2.93 -8.59
C LYS A 64 -12.87 -2.06 -9.72
N ASP A 65 -13.72 -1.55 -10.58
CA ASP A 65 -13.44 -0.70 -11.73
C ASP A 65 -13.60 0.80 -11.44
N TRP A 66 -13.87 1.17 -10.19
CA TRP A 66 -14.06 2.55 -9.80
C TRP A 66 -12.73 3.32 -9.69
N ASP A 67 -12.59 4.44 -10.42
CA ASP A 67 -11.50 5.40 -10.27
C ASP A 67 -12.07 6.76 -9.82
N TYR A 68 -11.56 7.29 -8.70
CA TYR A 68 -11.95 8.58 -8.16
C TYR A 68 -11.69 9.76 -9.13
N ARG A 69 -10.78 9.59 -10.09
CA ARG A 69 -10.49 10.61 -11.11
C ARG A 69 -11.64 10.78 -12.08
N ASP A 70 -12.31 9.69 -12.43
CA ASP A 70 -13.42 9.70 -13.37
C ASP A 70 -14.61 10.42 -12.72
N GLU A 71 -14.96 10.04 -11.48
CA GLU A 71 -16.01 10.73 -10.69
C GLU A 71 -15.75 12.23 -10.49
N LEU A 72 -14.48 12.61 -10.26
CA LEU A 72 -14.10 14.01 -10.12
C LEU A 72 -14.26 14.77 -11.44
N THR A 73 -13.88 14.13 -12.55
CA THR A 73 -14.01 14.69 -13.89
C THR A 73 -15.48 14.87 -14.24
N ASP A 74 -16.31 13.85 -14.02
CA ASP A 74 -17.75 13.89 -14.23
C ASP A 74 -18.40 14.99 -13.39
N GLY A 75 -18.04 15.11 -12.12
CA GLY A 75 -18.55 16.18 -11.25
C GLY A 75 -18.09 17.59 -11.67
N MET A 76 -16.89 17.72 -12.24
CA MET A 76 -16.40 18.99 -12.79
C MET A 76 -17.07 19.33 -14.12
N GLU A 77 -17.32 18.35 -14.98
CA GLU A 77 -18.09 18.49 -16.21
C GLU A 77 -19.54 18.89 -15.91
N GLU A 78 -20.20 18.22 -14.97
CA GLU A 78 -21.58 18.51 -14.58
C GLU A 78 -21.71 19.92 -13.99
N LYS A 79 -20.77 20.31 -13.12
CA LYS A 79 -20.87 21.57 -12.38
C LYS A 79 -20.34 22.78 -13.15
N TYR A 80 -19.34 22.58 -14.01
CA TYR A 80 -18.61 23.67 -14.65
C TYR A 80 -18.51 23.56 -16.18
N GLY A 81 -18.95 22.45 -16.78
CA GLY A 81 -18.93 22.25 -18.24
C GLY A 81 -17.52 22.15 -18.84
N VAL A 82 -16.52 21.81 -18.03
CA VAL A 82 -15.11 21.72 -18.45
C VAL A 82 -14.82 20.29 -18.90
N LYS A 83 -14.73 20.07 -20.23
CA LYS A 83 -14.15 18.87 -20.84
C LYS A 83 -12.63 18.93 -20.87
#